data_AF-A0AAU5C6U7-F1
#
_entry.id   AF-A0AAU5C6U7-F1
#
_cell.length_a   1.000
_cell.length_b   1.000
_cell.length_c   1.000
_cell.angle_alpha   90.00
_cell.angle_beta   90.00
_cell.angle_gamma   90.00
#
_symmetry.space_group_name_H-M   'P 1'
#
loop_
_entity.id
_entity.type
_entity.pdbx_description
1 polymer ?
#
loop_
_entity_poly.entity_id
_entity_poly.type
_entity_poly.pdbx_seq_one_letter_code
_entity_poly.pdbx_strand_id
1 'polypeptide(L)'
;MNCPRVPVRLLASEPVPGVAEAWGRLDGSMRRDGAHWLVVRGEGTITIGKVDADPSRVLGDRATWTDPEPGTSDTYCSPLPGGAMAFSGPESVTVHEADGAVRWEHRHRPQGTGASSGACAPDPAGRVLLVAMAGPFEPGRPYAGDVCLALDLATGEVLGEHVLPSRVAAYEFQGFPEGSPDVLLTASMGQDGTLCFLVTRTDGGLDVRATGIVTEACVGVGTEGALVIQDVGGGYLIRTQDGTDEVLVEAGEVLPPDRMFIGYTPGFVDDRRILVVTAEEQWAEEGVHVLLDARTLMPLAELDYPWPPGVTAVPLGDGTWLTRDDDTVRRWATA
;
A
#
# COMPACT_ATOMS: atom_id res chain seq x y z
N MET A 1 17.82 -8.51 23.71
CA MET A 1 16.75 -7.55 24.04
C MET A 1 15.80 -8.22 25.03
N ASN A 2 15.35 -7.54 26.09
CA ASN A 2 14.37 -8.08 27.04
C ASN A 2 13.06 -7.29 26.90
N CYS A 3 12.37 -7.41 25.76
CA CYS A 3 10.99 -6.95 25.68
C CYS A 3 10.06 -8.08 26.16
N PRO A 4 8.94 -7.76 26.84
CA PRO A 4 7.98 -8.76 27.27
C PRO A 4 7.36 -9.47 26.05
N ARG A 5 7.05 -10.75 26.21
CA ARG A 5 6.19 -11.48 25.27
C ARG A 5 4.73 -11.24 25.66
N VAL A 6 3.93 -10.78 24.70
CA VAL A 6 2.52 -10.46 24.91
C VAL A 6 1.67 -11.44 24.09
N PRO A 7 0.76 -12.20 24.71
CA PRO A 7 -0.12 -13.09 23.99
C PRO A 7 -1.07 -12.31 23.09
N VAL A 8 -1.37 -12.88 21.93
CA VAL A 8 -2.37 -12.34 21.01
C VAL A 8 -3.65 -13.16 21.04
N ARG A 9 -4.77 -12.52 20.72
CA ARG A 9 -6.09 -13.13 20.63
C ARG A 9 -6.57 -13.10 19.18
N LEU A 10 -6.94 -14.27 18.65
CA LEU A 10 -7.64 -14.36 17.37
C LEU A 10 -9.06 -13.80 17.53
N LEU A 11 -9.41 -12.81 16.71
CA LEU A 11 -10.73 -12.18 16.72
C LEU A 11 -11.63 -12.75 15.62
N ALA A 12 -11.05 -12.96 14.43
CA ALA A 12 -11.73 -13.50 13.27
C ALA A 12 -10.77 -14.32 12.40
N SER A 13 -11.29 -15.30 11.69
CA SER A 13 -10.55 -16.08 10.70
C SER A 13 -11.49 -16.41 9.55
N GLU A 14 -11.02 -16.22 8.32
CA GLU A 14 -11.86 -16.40 7.14
C GLU A 14 -11.03 -16.85 5.92
N PRO A 15 -11.51 -17.82 5.12
CA PRO A 15 -10.88 -18.14 3.85
C PRO A 15 -11.08 -17.00 2.84
N VAL A 16 -9.98 -16.57 2.23
CA VAL A 16 -9.90 -15.57 1.16
C VAL A 16 -9.01 -16.17 0.05
N PRO A 17 -9.58 -16.99 -0.85
CA PRO A 17 -8.82 -17.69 -1.88
C PRO A 17 -8.00 -16.75 -2.76
N GLY A 18 -6.69 -16.98 -2.89
CA GLY A 18 -5.73 -16.17 -3.66
C GLY A 18 -5.03 -15.07 -2.86
N VAL A 19 -5.33 -14.91 -1.56
CA VAL A 19 -4.74 -13.83 -0.75
C VAL A 19 -3.21 -13.98 -0.59
N ALA A 20 -2.70 -15.21 -0.63
CA ALA A 20 -1.26 -15.46 -0.57
C ALA A 20 -0.49 -14.78 -1.71
N GLU A 21 -1.03 -14.84 -2.93
CA GLU A 21 -0.47 -14.12 -4.08
C GLU A 21 -0.75 -12.62 -3.98
N ALA A 22 -1.98 -12.25 -3.58
CA ALA A 22 -2.41 -10.86 -3.51
C ALA A 22 -1.47 -10.00 -2.65
N TRP A 23 -1.08 -10.44 -1.46
CA TRP A 23 -0.25 -9.64 -0.56
C TRP A 23 1.18 -9.35 -1.08
N GLY A 24 1.63 -10.02 -2.14
CA GLY A 24 2.86 -9.67 -2.85
C GLY A 24 2.68 -8.62 -3.96
N ARG A 25 1.45 -8.21 -4.25
CA ARG A 25 1.11 -7.24 -5.32
C ARG A 25 0.90 -5.85 -4.74
N LEU A 26 1.27 -4.83 -5.52
CA LEU A 26 1.18 -3.40 -5.16
C LEU A 26 -0.26 -2.90 -4.93
N ASP A 27 -1.25 -3.70 -5.30
CA ASP A 27 -2.66 -3.41 -5.06
C ASP A 27 -3.38 -4.50 -4.26
N GLY A 28 -2.67 -5.51 -3.75
CA GLY A 28 -3.31 -6.58 -3.00
C GLY A 28 -3.85 -6.16 -1.64
N SER A 29 -3.25 -5.12 -1.05
CA SER A 29 -3.75 -4.45 0.15
C SER A 29 -3.64 -2.95 -0.01
N MET A 30 -4.74 -2.24 0.20
CA MET A 30 -4.76 -0.80 0.05
C MET A 30 -5.69 -0.13 1.03
N ARG A 31 -5.46 1.15 1.29
CA ARG A 31 -6.38 1.99 2.04
C ARG A 31 -7.13 2.95 1.12
N ARG A 32 -8.46 2.92 1.17
CA ARG A 32 -9.39 3.77 0.41
C ARG A 32 -10.56 4.14 1.30
N ASP A 33 -10.96 5.42 1.26
CA ASP A 33 -12.11 5.92 2.05
C ASP A 33 -12.00 5.53 3.54
N GLY A 34 -10.81 5.76 4.13
CA GLY A 34 -10.51 5.44 5.53
C GLY A 34 -10.49 3.95 5.89
N ALA A 35 -10.70 3.04 4.94
CA ALA A 35 -10.79 1.60 5.18
C ALA A 35 -9.71 0.82 4.45
N HIS A 36 -9.32 -0.33 5.01
CA HIS A 36 -8.49 -1.30 4.31
C HIS A 36 -9.33 -2.14 3.35
N TRP A 37 -8.74 -2.42 2.20
CA TRP A 37 -9.29 -3.28 1.17
C TRP A 37 -8.27 -4.35 0.82
N LEU A 38 -8.77 -5.57 0.59
CA LEU A 38 -8.01 -6.65 -0.01
C LEU A 38 -8.48 -6.82 -1.46
N VAL A 39 -7.54 -6.91 -2.39
CA VAL A 39 -7.81 -7.19 -3.80
C VAL A 39 -7.15 -8.51 -4.17
N VAL A 40 -7.97 -9.48 -4.54
CA VAL A 40 -7.51 -10.83 -4.81
C VAL A 40 -7.88 -11.23 -6.22
N ARG A 41 -6.96 -11.89 -6.93
CA ARG A 41 -7.15 -12.33 -8.31
C ARG A 41 -7.11 -13.83 -8.38
N GLY A 42 -8.00 -14.41 -9.17
CA GLY A 42 -8.05 -15.86 -9.38
C GLY A 42 -9.04 -16.23 -10.47
N GLU A 43 -8.65 -17.19 -11.32
CA GLU A 43 -9.52 -17.78 -12.35
C GLU A 43 -10.19 -16.75 -13.30
N GLY A 44 -9.49 -15.66 -13.63
CA GLY A 44 -10.01 -14.58 -14.48
C GLY A 44 -11.04 -13.69 -13.78
N THR A 45 -11.04 -13.69 -12.45
CA THR A 45 -11.86 -12.82 -11.62
C THR A 45 -11.01 -12.03 -10.64
N ILE A 46 -11.56 -10.88 -10.23
CA ILE A 46 -10.98 -10.00 -9.22
C ILE A 46 -12.01 -9.85 -8.13
N THR A 47 -11.69 -10.31 -6.92
CA THR A 47 -12.51 -10.16 -5.73
C THR A 47 -11.93 -9.07 -4.86
N ILE A 48 -12.74 -8.07 -4.55
CA ILE A 48 -12.41 -7.05 -3.58
C ILE A 48 -13.20 -7.26 -2.30
N GLY A 49 -12.55 -7.07 -1.16
CA GLY A 49 -13.15 -7.15 0.14
C GLY A 49 -12.77 -5.95 0.99
N LYS A 50 -13.75 -5.23 1.50
CA LYS A 50 -13.53 -4.20 2.54
C LYS A 50 -13.29 -4.92 3.86
N VAL A 51 -12.22 -4.58 4.56
CA VAL A 51 -11.99 -5.07 5.93
C VAL A 51 -13.12 -4.54 6.83
N ASP A 52 -13.77 -5.44 7.57
CA ASP A 52 -14.94 -5.09 8.36
C ASP A 52 -14.57 -4.17 9.53
N ALA A 53 -15.43 -3.20 9.86
CA ALA A 53 -15.24 -2.38 11.06
C ALA A 53 -15.47 -3.19 12.35
N ASP A 54 -16.27 -4.25 12.30
CA ASP A 54 -16.45 -5.20 13.39
C ASP A 54 -15.26 -6.17 13.46
N PRO A 55 -14.47 -6.16 14.55
CA PRO A 55 -13.30 -7.01 14.68
C PRO A 55 -13.61 -8.51 14.76
N SER A 56 -14.87 -8.91 14.96
CA SER A 56 -15.27 -10.32 14.90
C SER A 56 -15.36 -10.88 13.47
N ARG A 57 -15.15 -10.02 12.46
CA ARG A 57 -15.10 -10.38 11.04
C ARG A 57 -13.80 -9.91 10.40
N VAL A 58 -13.36 -10.62 9.36
CA VAL A 58 -12.22 -10.18 8.53
C VAL A 58 -12.74 -9.21 7.47
N LEU A 59 -13.62 -9.69 6.59
CA LEU A 59 -14.20 -8.88 5.51
C LEU A 59 -15.69 -8.63 5.77
N GLY A 60 -16.13 -7.43 5.41
CA GLY A 60 -17.55 -7.04 5.38
C GLY A 60 -18.08 -7.12 3.96
N ASP A 61 -18.10 -5.98 3.28
CA ASP A 61 -18.58 -5.87 1.90
C ASP A 61 -17.60 -6.54 0.91
N ARG A 62 -18.16 -7.25 -0.07
CA ARG A 62 -17.41 -7.91 -1.14
C ARG A 62 -18.05 -7.66 -2.49
N ALA A 63 -17.19 -7.54 -3.50
CA ALA A 63 -17.61 -7.54 -4.89
C ALA A 63 -16.63 -8.37 -5.72
N THR A 64 -17.16 -9.06 -6.72
CA THR A 64 -16.37 -9.83 -7.66
C THR A 64 -16.59 -9.28 -9.06
N TRP A 65 -15.48 -9.17 -9.79
CA TRP A 65 -15.40 -8.59 -11.11
C TRP A 65 -14.83 -9.63 -12.06
N THR A 66 -15.26 -9.61 -13.31
CA THR A 66 -14.50 -10.26 -14.38
C THR A 66 -13.24 -9.45 -14.61
N ASP A 67 -12.09 -10.11 -14.63
CA ASP A 67 -10.82 -9.48 -14.98
C ASP A 67 -10.90 -9.05 -16.46
N PRO A 68 -10.76 -7.75 -16.78
CA PRO A 68 -10.79 -7.29 -18.16
C PRO A 68 -9.58 -7.80 -18.96
N GLU A 69 -8.48 -8.15 -18.31
CA GLU A 69 -7.25 -8.63 -18.93
C GLU A 69 -6.71 -9.88 -18.22
N PRO A 70 -7.42 -11.02 -18.29
CA PRO A 70 -7.04 -12.21 -17.56
C PRO A 70 -5.67 -12.72 -18.01
N GLY A 71 -4.75 -12.86 -17.05
CA GLY A 71 -3.41 -13.38 -17.28
C GLY A 71 -2.33 -12.32 -17.54
N THR A 72 -2.67 -11.02 -17.55
CA THR A 72 -1.67 -9.95 -17.43
C THR A 72 -1.46 -9.62 -15.95
N SER A 73 -0.20 -9.62 -15.50
CA SER A 73 0.15 -9.26 -14.11
C SER A 73 0.09 -7.75 -13.86
N ASP A 74 0.01 -6.95 -14.93
CA ASP A 74 0.45 -5.56 -14.92
C ASP A 74 -0.69 -4.55 -14.67
N THR A 75 -1.93 -5.02 -14.61
CA THR A 75 -3.12 -4.19 -14.35
C THR A 75 -3.30 -3.94 -12.86
N TYR A 76 -3.27 -2.67 -12.47
CA TYR A 76 -3.58 -2.21 -11.12
C TYR A 76 -5.07 -1.95 -10.95
N CYS A 77 -5.67 -2.41 -9.85
CA CYS A 77 -7.09 -2.26 -9.56
C CYS A 77 -7.30 -1.37 -8.33
N SER A 78 -8.33 -0.53 -8.34
CA SER A 78 -8.62 0.37 -7.22
C SER A 78 -10.13 0.48 -7.01
N PRO A 79 -10.68 0.09 -5.84
CA PRO A 79 -12.09 0.26 -5.56
C PRO A 79 -12.42 1.75 -5.45
N LEU A 80 -13.59 2.12 -5.97
CA LEU A 80 -14.09 3.48 -6.00
C LEU A 80 -15.31 3.65 -5.11
N PRO A 81 -15.62 4.88 -4.69
CA PRO A 81 -16.90 5.20 -4.05
C PRO A 81 -18.09 4.68 -4.89
N GLY A 82 -19.11 4.16 -4.21
CA GLY A 82 -20.31 3.63 -4.86
C GLY A 82 -20.16 2.22 -5.45
N GLY A 83 -19.03 1.54 -5.22
CA GLY A 83 -18.82 0.15 -5.65
C GLY A 83 -18.38 0.01 -7.10
N ALA A 84 -17.92 1.09 -7.74
CA ALA A 84 -17.24 1.05 -9.02
C ALA A 84 -15.76 0.59 -8.85
N MET A 85 -15.09 0.30 -9.96
CA MET A 85 -13.68 -0.10 -9.99
C MET A 85 -12.91 0.72 -11.02
N ALA A 86 -11.73 1.20 -10.66
CA ALA A 86 -10.76 1.72 -11.62
C ALA A 86 -9.71 0.66 -11.95
N PHE A 87 -9.31 0.59 -13.21
CA PHE A 87 -8.23 -0.24 -13.71
C PHE A 87 -7.20 0.65 -14.37
N SER A 88 -5.92 0.48 -14.02
CA SER A 88 -4.80 1.08 -14.72
C SER A 88 -4.03 -0.03 -15.42
N GLY A 89 -4.25 -0.17 -16.73
CA GLY A 89 -3.60 -1.16 -17.58
C GLY A 89 -2.45 -0.57 -18.40
N PRO A 90 -1.86 -1.36 -19.31
CA PRO A 90 -0.70 -0.94 -20.11
C PRO A 90 -1.02 0.14 -21.16
N GLU A 91 -2.26 0.20 -21.66
CA GLU A 91 -2.66 1.11 -22.75
C GLU A 91 -3.82 2.04 -22.39
N SER A 92 -4.48 1.79 -21.26
CA SER A 92 -5.62 2.62 -20.85
C SER A 92 -5.84 2.57 -19.34
N VAL A 93 -6.51 3.61 -18.87
CA VAL A 93 -7.17 3.63 -17.57
C VAL A 93 -8.68 3.58 -17.81
N THR A 94 -9.37 2.67 -17.16
CA THR A 94 -10.83 2.53 -17.27
C THR A 94 -11.50 2.64 -15.92
N VAL A 95 -12.74 3.11 -15.92
CA VAL A 95 -13.64 3.00 -14.77
C VAL A 95 -14.84 2.16 -15.16
N HIS A 96 -15.13 1.15 -14.35
CA HIS A 96 -16.26 0.26 -14.52
C HIS A 96 -17.27 0.44 -13.39
N GLU A 97 -18.54 0.47 -13.74
CA GLU A 97 -19.66 0.44 -12.81
C GLU A 97 -19.81 -0.94 -12.17
N ALA A 98 -20.50 -1.04 -11.04
CA ALA A 98 -20.66 -2.29 -10.28
C ALA A 98 -21.27 -3.46 -11.09
N ASP A 99 -21.99 -3.16 -12.19
CA ASP A 99 -22.54 -4.16 -13.11
C ASP A 99 -21.54 -4.61 -14.21
N GLY A 100 -20.32 -4.09 -14.18
CA GLY A 100 -19.24 -4.35 -15.13
C GLY A 100 -19.21 -3.40 -16.34
N ALA A 101 -20.22 -2.53 -16.51
CA ALA A 101 -20.26 -1.61 -17.64
C ALA A 101 -19.13 -0.58 -17.55
N VAL A 102 -18.44 -0.33 -18.67
CA VAL A 102 -17.41 0.71 -18.75
C VAL A 102 -18.09 2.08 -18.69
N ARG A 103 -17.80 2.85 -17.66
CA ARG A 103 -18.22 4.25 -17.52
C ARG A 103 -17.48 5.12 -18.53
N TRP A 104 -16.15 5.01 -18.56
CA TRP A 104 -15.27 5.71 -19.49
C TRP A 104 -13.92 5.00 -19.61
N GLU A 105 -13.19 5.33 -20.67
CA GLU A 105 -11.84 4.86 -20.97
C GLU A 105 -10.95 6.06 -21.31
N HIS A 106 -9.83 6.19 -20.62
CA HIS A 106 -8.75 7.13 -20.94
C HIS A 106 -7.59 6.36 -21.57
N ARG A 107 -7.39 6.50 -22.87
CA ARG A 107 -6.29 5.85 -23.60
C ARG A 107 -5.00 6.64 -23.49
N HIS A 108 -3.92 5.92 -23.26
CA HIS A 108 -2.57 6.44 -23.33
C HIS A 108 -1.71 5.53 -24.22
N ARG A 109 -0.53 6.02 -24.61
CA ARG A 109 0.42 5.13 -25.29
C ARG A 109 0.94 4.10 -24.28
N PRO A 110 1.17 2.84 -24.70
CA PRO A 110 1.99 1.94 -23.90
C PRO A 110 3.37 2.58 -23.71
N GLN A 111 3.74 2.76 -22.46
CA GLN A 111 4.92 3.52 -22.05
C GLN A 111 5.79 2.57 -21.24
N GLY A 112 6.89 2.10 -21.84
CA GLY A 112 7.86 1.22 -21.18
C GLY A 112 8.13 -0.09 -21.92
N THR A 113 9.26 -0.72 -21.56
CA THR A 113 9.58 -2.12 -21.89
C THR A 113 9.73 -2.87 -20.56
N GLY A 114 8.85 -3.82 -20.24
CA GLY A 114 8.94 -4.62 -19.01
C GLY A 114 8.17 -4.06 -17.82
N ALA A 115 8.63 -4.38 -16.60
CA ALA A 115 7.95 -4.36 -15.28
C ALA A 115 7.36 -3.03 -14.76
N SER A 116 7.18 -2.00 -15.59
CA SER A 116 6.42 -0.81 -15.21
C SER A 116 4.95 -1.15 -15.09
N SER A 117 4.38 -0.99 -13.89
CA SER A 117 2.95 -1.08 -13.64
C SER A 117 2.46 0.28 -13.19
N GLY A 118 1.47 0.82 -13.91
CA GLY A 118 0.78 2.04 -13.50
C GLY A 118 -0.10 1.78 -12.29
N ALA A 119 -0.46 2.83 -11.56
CA ALA A 119 -1.39 2.74 -10.44
C ALA A 119 -2.48 3.80 -10.55
N CYS A 120 -3.61 3.55 -9.89
CA CYS A 120 -4.66 4.55 -9.77
C CYS A 120 -5.34 4.52 -8.40
N ALA A 121 -5.82 5.68 -7.95
CA ALA A 121 -6.62 5.80 -6.73
C ALA A 121 -7.58 6.98 -6.80
N PRO A 122 -8.79 6.87 -6.24
CA PRO A 122 -9.62 8.04 -6.03
C PRO A 122 -8.95 8.98 -5.03
N ASP A 123 -9.13 10.29 -5.22
CA ASP A 123 -8.82 11.27 -4.19
C ASP A 123 -9.76 11.10 -2.97
N PRO A 124 -9.38 11.61 -1.79
CA PRO A 124 -10.21 11.47 -0.59
C PRO A 124 -11.62 12.05 -0.71
N ALA A 125 -11.83 13.02 -1.62
CA ALA A 125 -13.15 13.59 -1.89
C ALA A 125 -14.00 12.75 -2.86
N GLY A 126 -13.43 11.72 -3.50
CA GLY A 126 -14.11 10.84 -4.45
C GLY A 126 -14.56 11.53 -5.73
N ARG A 127 -13.84 12.56 -6.18
CA ARG A 127 -14.16 13.36 -7.38
C ARG A 127 -13.14 13.19 -8.49
N VAL A 128 -11.91 12.82 -8.15
CA VAL A 128 -10.79 12.72 -9.06
C VAL A 128 -10.19 11.33 -8.96
N LEU A 129 -9.81 10.76 -10.11
CA LEU A 129 -8.93 9.60 -10.16
C LEU A 129 -7.50 10.09 -10.36
N LEU A 130 -6.65 9.85 -9.36
CA LEU A 130 -5.20 9.99 -9.50
C LEU A 130 -4.68 8.77 -10.25
N VAL A 131 -3.80 9.00 -11.23
CA VAL A 131 -3.16 7.96 -12.02
C VAL A 131 -1.67 8.24 -12.04
N ALA A 132 -0.82 7.23 -11.83
CA ALA A 132 0.62 7.32 -12.00
C ALA A 132 1.09 6.25 -12.96
N MET A 133 1.93 6.61 -13.92
CA MET A 133 2.34 5.73 -15.00
C MET A 133 3.65 6.19 -15.61
N ALA A 134 4.33 5.31 -16.33
CA ALA A 134 5.48 5.69 -17.14
C ALA A 134 5.09 6.80 -18.13
N GLY A 135 5.98 7.76 -18.32
CA GLY A 135 5.83 8.90 -19.22
C GLY A 135 6.26 8.58 -20.65
N PRO A 136 6.02 9.52 -21.59
CA PRO A 136 6.16 9.25 -23.00
C PRO A 136 7.63 9.08 -23.38
N PHE A 137 7.95 7.97 -24.06
CA PHE A 137 9.27 7.75 -24.65
C PHE A 137 9.34 8.32 -26.06
N GLU A 138 10.17 9.35 -26.26
CA GLU A 138 10.42 9.95 -27.58
C GLU A 138 11.84 9.61 -28.05
N PRO A 139 12.00 8.83 -29.15
CA PRO A 139 13.32 8.49 -29.68
C PRO A 139 14.18 9.74 -29.95
N GLY A 140 15.41 9.74 -29.44
CA GLY A 140 16.35 10.84 -29.62
C GLY A 140 16.17 12.00 -28.64
N ARG A 141 15.27 11.89 -27.65
CA ARG A 141 15.13 12.84 -26.54
C ARG A 141 15.41 12.18 -25.19
N PRO A 142 15.99 12.91 -24.22
CA PRO A 142 16.08 12.43 -22.86
C PRO A 142 14.68 12.12 -22.31
N TYR A 143 14.58 11.05 -21.52
CA TYR A 143 13.34 10.70 -20.83
C TYR A 143 12.99 11.80 -19.81
N ALA A 144 11.81 12.40 -19.97
CA ALA A 144 11.39 13.53 -19.15
C ALA A 144 11.04 13.14 -17.71
N GLY A 145 10.65 11.89 -17.51
CA GLY A 145 10.12 11.37 -16.24
C GLY A 145 8.82 10.63 -16.46
N ASP A 146 8.33 10.02 -15.40
CA ASP A 146 7.00 9.42 -15.35
C ASP A 146 5.93 10.50 -15.17
N VAL A 147 4.65 10.13 -15.23
CA VAL A 147 3.55 11.10 -15.20
C VAL A 147 2.53 10.73 -14.12
N CYS A 148 2.11 11.73 -13.36
CA CYS A 148 0.92 11.68 -12.51
C CYS A 148 -0.20 12.53 -13.13
N LEU A 149 -1.36 11.92 -13.35
CA LEU A 149 -2.56 12.58 -13.89
C LEU A 149 -3.65 12.68 -12.83
N ALA A 150 -4.41 13.77 -12.90
CA ALA A 150 -5.71 13.91 -12.25
C ALA A 150 -6.77 13.79 -13.34
N LEU A 151 -7.57 12.73 -13.30
CA LEU A 151 -8.71 12.53 -14.20
C LEU A 151 -10.00 12.84 -13.45
N ASP A 152 -10.96 13.48 -14.09
CA ASP A 152 -12.31 13.59 -13.55
C ASP A 152 -12.91 12.19 -13.39
N LEU A 153 -13.33 11.82 -12.17
CA LEU A 153 -13.78 10.46 -11.89
C LEU A 153 -15.10 10.11 -12.61
N ALA A 154 -15.89 11.11 -12.99
CA ALA A 154 -17.16 10.92 -13.69
C ALA A 154 -16.98 10.80 -15.21
N THR A 155 -16.02 11.52 -15.81
CA THR A 155 -15.90 11.63 -17.27
C THR A 155 -14.60 11.08 -17.86
N GLY A 156 -13.54 10.92 -17.06
CA GLY A 156 -12.20 10.57 -17.53
C GLY A 156 -11.44 11.73 -18.18
N GLU A 157 -11.96 12.96 -18.10
CA GLU A 157 -11.29 14.16 -18.61
C GLU A 157 -10.03 14.48 -17.79
N VAL A 158 -8.94 14.88 -18.45
CA VAL A 158 -7.71 15.28 -17.77
C VAL A 158 -7.89 16.65 -17.13
N LEU A 159 -7.83 16.69 -15.80
CA LEU A 159 -7.93 17.90 -14.99
C LEU A 159 -6.57 18.50 -14.64
N GLY A 160 -5.51 17.70 -14.71
CA GLY A 160 -4.14 18.13 -14.41
C GLY A 160 -3.13 17.03 -14.66
N GLU A 161 -1.89 17.45 -14.86
CA GLU A 161 -0.75 16.58 -15.13
C GLU A 161 0.48 17.10 -14.38
N HIS A 162 1.29 16.18 -13.87
CA HIS A 162 2.57 16.47 -13.24
C HIS A 162 3.62 15.44 -13.69
N VAL A 163 4.79 15.92 -14.13
CA VAL A 163 5.91 15.03 -14.49
C VAL A 163 6.67 14.68 -13.21
N LEU A 164 6.73 13.40 -12.89
CA LEU A 164 7.43 12.86 -11.74
C LEU A 164 8.93 12.70 -12.07
N PRO A 165 9.83 12.86 -11.08
CA PRO A 165 11.26 12.63 -11.29
C PRO A 165 11.64 11.14 -11.37
N SER A 166 10.69 10.23 -11.15
CA SER A 166 10.84 8.78 -11.29
C SER A 166 11.00 8.35 -12.75
N ARG A 167 11.49 7.12 -12.94
CA ARG A 167 11.77 6.56 -14.26
C ARG A 167 11.28 5.12 -14.39
N VAL A 168 10.21 4.94 -15.17
CA VAL A 168 9.64 3.64 -15.51
C VAL A 168 9.38 2.82 -14.24
N ALA A 169 8.84 3.47 -13.22
CA ALA A 169 8.64 2.87 -11.91
C ALA A 169 7.42 1.93 -11.89
N ALA A 170 7.38 1.03 -10.92
CA ALA A 170 6.16 0.38 -10.49
C ALA A 170 5.50 1.24 -9.39
N TYR A 171 4.19 1.50 -9.55
CA TYR A 171 3.48 2.46 -8.72
C TYR A 171 2.52 1.81 -7.73
N GLU A 172 2.35 2.49 -6.60
CA GLU A 172 1.35 2.16 -5.59
C GLU A 172 0.76 3.43 -5.00
N PHE A 173 -0.56 3.45 -4.81
CA PHE A 173 -1.25 4.51 -4.08
C PHE A 173 -1.82 4.01 -2.75
N GLN A 174 -1.62 4.77 -1.68
CA GLN A 174 -2.19 4.53 -0.35
C GLN A 174 -2.90 5.77 0.19
N GLY A 175 -4.15 5.58 0.65
CA GLY A 175 -4.90 6.63 1.34
C GLY A 175 -4.52 6.72 2.82
N PHE A 176 -4.71 7.90 3.42
CA PHE A 176 -4.55 8.10 4.86
C PHE A 176 -5.78 7.61 5.65
N PRO A 177 -5.63 7.26 6.95
CA PRO A 177 -6.74 6.86 7.82
C PRO A 177 -7.87 7.89 7.87
N GLU A 178 -7.55 9.16 8.12
CA GLU A 178 -8.55 10.19 8.35
C GLU A 178 -8.08 11.57 7.87
N GLY A 179 -9.00 12.34 7.28
CA GLY A 179 -8.95 13.80 7.16
C GLY A 179 -7.86 14.40 6.26
N SER A 180 -6.92 13.60 5.76
CA SER A 180 -5.89 14.08 4.85
C SER A 180 -6.45 14.27 3.44
N PRO A 181 -6.16 15.41 2.78
CA PRO A 181 -6.43 15.57 1.35
C PRO A 181 -5.39 14.84 0.48
N ASP A 182 -4.24 14.47 1.05
CA ASP A 182 -3.16 13.81 0.34
C ASP A 182 -3.44 12.31 0.15
N VAL A 183 -2.92 11.78 -0.96
CA VAL A 183 -2.73 10.34 -1.20
C VAL A 183 -1.23 10.08 -1.31
N LEU A 184 -0.74 9.06 -0.62
CA LEU A 184 0.66 8.64 -0.73
C LEU A 184 0.84 7.89 -2.06
N LEU A 185 1.83 8.30 -2.85
CA LEU A 185 2.28 7.65 -4.06
C LEU A 185 3.70 7.11 -3.86
N THR A 186 3.87 5.80 -3.99
CA THR A 186 5.16 5.13 -3.98
C THR A 186 5.56 4.78 -5.41
N ALA A 187 6.79 5.14 -5.79
CA ALA A 187 7.37 4.90 -7.11
C ALA A 187 8.64 4.05 -6.97
N SER A 188 8.51 2.75 -7.19
CA SER A 188 9.58 1.77 -7.03
C SER A 188 10.36 1.61 -8.35
N MET A 189 11.63 2.00 -8.38
CA MET A 189 12.48 2.01 -9.59
C MET A 189 13.50 0.85 -9.59
N GLY A 190 13.19 -0.24 -8.89
CA GLY A 190 14.08 -1.39 -8.77
C GLY A 190 15.38 -1.03 -8.06
N GLN A 191 16.51 -1.18 -8.76
CA GLN A 191 17.84 -0.90 -8.19
C GLN A 191 18.13 0.60 -8.04
N ASP A 192 17.35 1.46 -8.68
CA ASP A 192 17.50 2.92 -8.57
C ASP A 192 16.82 3.50 -7.32
N GLY A 193 16.26 2.63 -6.46
CA GLY A 193 15.60 2.99 -5.21
C GLY A 193 14.11 3.30 -5.37
N THR A 194 13.53 3.89 -4.33
CA THR A 194 12.10 4.22 -4.27
C THR A 194 11.91 5.70 -4.01
N LEU A 195 10.94 6.33 -4.67
CA LEU A 195 10.53 7.71 -4.37
C LEU A 195 9.11 7.71 -3.84
N CYS A 196 8.86 8.47 -2.77
CA CYS A 196 7.55 8.61 -2.16
C CYS A 196 7.07 10.06 -2.23
N PHE A 197 5.81 10.24 -2.61
CA PHE A 197 5.19 11.55 -2.80
C PHE A 197 3.84 11.63 -2.09
N LEU A 198 3.52 12.82 -1.57
CA LEU A 198 2.17 13.23 -1.23
C LEU A 198 1.56 13.90 -2.44
N VAL A 199 0.42 13.39 -2.89
CA VAL A 199 -0.30 13.90 -4.06
C VAL A 199 -1.65 14.44 -3.63
N THR A 200 -1.91 15.71 -3.94
CA THR A 200 -3.22 16.36 -3.70
C THR A 200 -3.68 17.09 -4.96
N ARG A 201 -4.96 16.96 -5.32
CA ARG A 201 -5.59 17.86 -6.28
C ARG A 201 -5.98 19.17 -5.59
N THR A 202 -5.44 20.28 -6.06
CA THR A 202 -5.81 21.64 -5.63
C THR A 202 -6.68 22.31 -6.70
N ASP A 203 -7.06 23.58 -6.58
CA ASP A 203 -7.69 24.30 -7.71
C ASP A 203 -6.68 24.56 -8.84
N GLY A 204 -5.41 24.78 -8.50
CA GLY A 204 -4.35 25.19 -9.43
C GLY A 204 -3.67 24.07 -10.20
N GLY A 205 -3.90 22.81 -9.84
CA GLY A 205 -3.35 21.64 -10.50
C GLY A 205 -3.21 20.45 -9.55
N LEU A 206 -2.30 19.55 -9.90
CA LEU A 206 -1.74 18.57 -8.97
C LEU A 206 -0.62 19.23 -8.15
N ASP A 207 -0.74 19.18 -6.83
CA ASP A 207 0.38 19.41 -5.91
C ASP A 207 1.02 18.06 -5.59
N VAL A 208 2.32 17.94 -5.87
CA VAL A 208 3.10 16.72 -5.68
C VAL A 208 4.34 17.07 -4.88
N ARG A 209 4.44 16.55 -3.66
CA ARG A 209 5.52 16.86 -2.71
C ARG A 209 6.23 15.59 -2.30
N ALA A 210 7.56 15.58 -2.28
CA ALA A 210 8.30 14.44 -1.74
C ALA A 210 8.03 14.30 -0.22
N THR A 211 7.91 13.07 0.28
CA THR A 211 7.67 12.79 1.71
C THR A 211 8.94 12.90 2.58
N GLY A 212 10.08 13.19 1.97
CA GLY A 212 11.37 13.27 2.67
C GLY A 212 12.56 13.14 1.72
N ILE A 213 13.74 12.93 2.30
CA ILE A 213 15.04 12.91 1.58
C ILE A 213 15.53 11.51 1.22
N VAL A 214 14.87 10.46 1.69
CA VAL A 214 15.36 9.09 1.59
C VAL A 214 14.72 8.37 0.40
N THR A 215 15.53 7.67 -0.38
CA THR A 215 15.10 6.86 -1.53
C THR A 215 14.57 5.48 -1.13
N GLU A 216 13.77 5.42 -0.07
CA GLU A 216 13.21 4.18 0.49
C GLU A 216 11.68 4.16 0.43
N ALA A 217 11.10 2.97 0.57
CA ALA A 217 9.67 2.78 0.50
C ALA A 217 8.98 3.27 1.80
N CYS A 218 7.99 4.14 1.63
CA CYS A 218 7.02 4.43 2.68
C CYS A 218 6.01 3.29 2.74
N VAL A 219 6.04 2.55 3.84
CA VAL A 219 5.37 1.26 4.01
C VAL A 219 4.26 1.31 5.08
N GLY A 220 4.22 2.37 5.89
CA GLY A 220 3.19 2.58 6.90
C GLY A 220 2.64 4.01 6.90
N VAL A 221 1.32 4.14 6.96
CA VAL A 221 0.61 5.43 7.02
C VAL A 221 -0.23 5.52 8.28
N GLY A 222 0.10 6.48 9.14
CA GLY A 222 -0.56 6.75 10.42
C GLY A 222 -1.53 7.92 10.36
N THR A 223 -2.11 8.23 11.51
CA THR A 223 -2.91 9.43 11.72
C THR A 223 -2.06 10.69 11.63
N GLU A 224 -2.70 11.83 11.36
CA GLU A 224 -2.06 13.14 11.32
C GLU A 224 -0.87 13.26 10.33
N GLY A 225 -0.84 12.41 9.30
CA GLY A 225 0.21 12.43 8.29
C GLY A 225 1.51 11.72 8.70
N ALA A 226 1.53 10.95 9.78
CA ALA A 226 2.71 10.19 10.18
C ALA A 226 3.02 9.07 9.17
N LEU A 227 4.29 8.90 8.83
CA LEU A 227 4.78 7.91 7.88
C LEU A 227 5.85 7.03 8.52
N VAL A 228 5.89 5.76 8.12
CA VAL A 228 6.96 4.82 8.42
C VAL A 228 7.62 4.40 7.12
N ILE A 229 8.93 4.60 7.08
CA ILE A 229 9.80 4.27 5.95
C ILE A 229 10.71 3.13 6.41
N GLN A 230 10.86 2.12 5.57
CA GLN A 230 11.73 0.98 5.83
C GLN A 230 12.81 0.88 4.76
N ASP A 231 14.05 0.68 5.20
CA ASP A 231 15.17 0.29 4.36
C ASP A 231 14.87 -1.00 3.61
N VAL A 232 15.13 -1.03 2.29
CA VAL A 232 15.01 -2.25 1.47
C VAL A 232 15.79 -3.41 2.11
N GLY A 233 16.99 -3.15 2.60
CA GLY A 233 17.83 -4.16 3.27
C GLY A 233 17.38 -4.54 4.69
N GLY A 234 16.33 -3.92 5.24
CA GLY A 234 15.86 -4.17 6.59
C GLY A 234 16.75 -3.61 7.71
N GLY A 235 17.74 -2.78 7.36
CA GLY A 235 18.76 -2.27 8.28
C GLY A 235 18.27 -1.17 9.21
N TYR A 236 17.23 -0.42 8.83
CA TYR A 236 16.68 0.66 9.66
C TYR A 236 15.22 0.94 9.37
N LEU A 237 14.58 1.66 10.31
CA LEU A 237 13.27 2.28 10.15
C LEU A 237 13.39 3.79 10.39
N ILE A 238 12.61 4.56 9.65
CA ILE A 238 12.42 5.99 9.87
C ILE A 238 10.95 6.26 10.09
N ARG A 239 10.65 7.08 11.09
CA ARG A 239 9.33 7.67 11.30
C ARG A 239 9.42 9.16 11.08
N THR A 240 8.56 9.69 10.22
CA THR A 240 8.49 11.12 9.90
C THR A 240 7.05 11.62 9.95
N GLN A 241 6.88 12.90 10.21
CA GLN A 241 5.59 13.62 10.14
C GLN A 241 5.91 15.11 10.03
N ASP A 242 5.18 15.81 9.16
CA ASP A 242 5.34 17.25 8.96
C ASP A 242 5.30 18.01 10.30
N GLY A 243 6.31 18.87 10.51
CA GLY A 243 6.42 19.68 11.73
C GLY A 243 6.96 18.95 12.96
N THR A 244 7.37 17.69 12.83
CA THR A 244 8.02 16.91 13.89
C THR A 244 9.42 16.45 13.48
N ASP A 245 10.29 16.19 14.46
CA ASP A 245 11.61 15.64 14.18
C ASP A 245 11.49 14.19 13.67
N GLU A 246 12.32 13.86 12.69
CA GLU A 246 12.46 12.48 12.20
C GLU A 246 13.07 11.59 13.28
N VAL A 247 12.57 10.36 13.38
CA VAL A 247 13.10 9.33 14.28
C VAL A 247 13.61 8.17 13.45
N LEU A 248 14.92 7.92 13.53
CA LEU A 248 15.59 6.81 12.86
C LEU A 248 16.07 5.82 13.92
N VAL A 249 15.85 4.53 13.69
CA VAL A 249 16.47 3.45 14.48
C VAL A 249 17.09 2.42 13.55
N GLU A 250 18.31 2.00 13.87
CA GLU A 250 18.95 0.87 13.19
C GLU A 250 18.52 -0.46 13.82
N ALA A 251 18.34 -1.49 13.02
CA ALA A 251 17.99 -2.84 13.48
C ALA A 251 18.95 -3.34 14.57
N GLY A 252 20.26 -3.11 14.41
CA GLY A 252 21.26 -3.51 15.40
C GLY A 252 21.17 -2.82 16.77
N GLU A 253 20.48 -1.68 16.85
CA GLU A 253 20.28 -0.94 18.10
C GLU A 253 19.04 -1.42 18.86
N VAL A 254 17.99 -1.79 18.13
CA VAL A 254 16.68 -2.10 18.70
C VAL A 254 16.28 -3.56 18.61
N LEU A 255 16.94 -4.39 17.80
CA LEU A 255 16.66 -5.82 17.62
C LEU A 255 17.77 -6.70 18.22
N PRO A 256 17.56 -8.02 18.36
CA PRO A 256 18.66 -8.96 18.59
C PRO A 256 19.71 -8.88 17.44
N PRO A 257 21.00 -9.18 17.71
CA PRO A 257 22.11 -8.90 16.78
C PRO A 257 22.04 -9.60 15.40
N ASP A 258 21.23 -10.64 15.30
CA ASP A 258 21.03 -11.46 14.10
C ASP A 258 19.76 -11.10 13.34
N ARG A 259 18.94 -10.15 13.83
CA ARG A 259 17.65 -9.82 13.21
C ARG A 259 17.66 -8.48 12.49
N MET A 260 16.85 -8.43 11.45
CA MET A 260 16.53 -7.24 10.66
C MET A 260 15.02 -7.07 10.50
N PHE A 261 14.59 -5.89 10.06
CA PHE A 261 13.20 -5.64 9.68
C PHE A 261 12.91 -6.27 8.32
N ILE A 262 11.80 -7.00 8.20
CA ILE A 262 11.43 -7.69 6.94
C ILE A 262 9.96 -7.46 6.58
N GLY A 263 9.56 -7.96 5.40
CA GLY A 263 8.15 -8.07 5.01
C GLY A 263 7.51 -6.80 4.43
N TYR A 264 8.23 -5.67 4.36
CA TYR A 264 7.77 -4.40 3.74
C TYR A 264 6.38 -3.93 4.16
N THR A 265 5.93 -4.32 5.35
CA THR A 265 4.59 -4.03 5.87
C THR A 265 4.58 -3.50 7.31
N PRO A 266 5.63 -2.80 7.81
CA PRO A 266 5.52 -2.16 9.10
C PRO A 266 4.46 -1.06 9.02
N GLY A 267 3.61 -0.99 10.04
CA GLY A 267 2.47 -0.09 9.99
C GLY A 267 1.88 0.17 11.37
N PHE A 268 1.06 1.21 11.44
CA PHE A 268 0.42 1.63 12.69
C PHE A 268 -0.71 0.66 13.04
N VAL A 269 -0.56 -0.01 14.19
CA VAL A 269 -1.66 -0.75 14.82
C VAL A 269 -2.66 0.23 15.43
N ASP A 270 -2.16 1.32 15.99
CA ASP A 270 -2.90 2.47 16.50
C ASP A 270 -1.98 3.70 16.57
N ASP A 271 -2.42 4.77 17.24
CA ASP A 271 -1.67 6.03 17.43
C ASP A 271 -0.40 5.90 18.29
N ARG A 272 -0.19 4.74 18.93
CA ARG A 272 0.89 4.51 19.90
C ARG A 272 1.81 3.37 19.51
N ARG A 273 1.38 2.49 18.61
CA ARG A 273 2.07 1.24 18.31
C ARG A 273 2.24 1.03 16.82
N ILE A 274 3.47 0.73 16.43
CA ILE A 274 3.80 0.22 15.09
C ILE A 274 4.04 -1.28 15.22
N LEU A 275 3.46 -2.07 14.34
CA LEU A 275 3.78 -3.49 14.20
C LEU A 275 4.81 -3.65 13.08
N VAL A 276 5.85 -4.42 13.37
CA VAL A 276 6.91 -4.77 12.41
C VAL A 276 7.12 -6.28 12.42
N VAL A 277 7.66 -6.81 11.32
CA VAL A 277 8.11 -8.21 11.22
C VAL A 277 9.64 -8.22 11.25
N THR A 278 10.23 -9.15 11.98
CA THR A 278 11.68 -9.32 12.09
C THR A 278 12.09 -10.75 11.82
N ALA A 279 13.24 -10.95 11.16
CA ALA A 279 13.82 -12.27 10.91
C ALA A 279 15.33 -12.20 10.76
N GLU A 280 15.98 -13.35 10.67
CA GLU A 280 17.44 -13.45 10.48
C GLU A 280 17.90 -13.03 9.08
N GLU A 281 17.02 -13.14 8.09
CA GLU A 281 17.28 -12.75 6.71
C GLU A 281 16.04 -12.16 6.03
N GLN A 282 16.26 -11.34 5.01
CA GLN A 282 15.23 -10.58 4.30
C GLN A 282 14.13 -11.46 3.68
N TRP A 283 14.48 -12.68 3.28
CA TRP A 283 13.61 -13.62 2.55
C TRP A 283 13.18 -14.82 3.37
N ALA A 284 13.23 -14.69 4.71
CA ALA A 284 12.75 -15.74 5.59
C ALA A 284 11.27 -16.08 5.31
N GLU A 285 10.90 -17.35 5.48
CA GLU A 285 9.51 -17.80 5.39
C GLU A 285 8.77 -17.64 6.73
N GLU A 286 9.53 -17.47 7.82
CA GLU A 286 9.05 -17.26 9.18
C GLU A 286 9.62 -15.98 9.78
N GLY A 287 8.82 -15.28 10.58
CA GLY A 287 9.21 -14.03 11.22
C GLY A 287 8.62 -13.89 12.61
N VAL A 288 9.27 -13.04 13.41
CA VAL A 288 8.78 -12.63 14.73
C VAL A 288 8.16 -11.24 14.60
N HIS A 289 6.90 -11.12 14.99
CA HIS A 289 6.20 -9.85 15.00
C HIS A 289 6.50 -9.09 16.29
N VAL A 290 6.90 -7.83 16.16
CA VAL A 290 7.30 -6.95 17.26
C VAL A 290 6.45 -5.70 17.24
N LEU A 291 5.96 -5.27 18.40
CA LEU A 291 5.37 -3.95 18.57
C LEU A 291 6.45 -2.95 18.96
N LEU A 292 6.52 -1.83 18.25
CA LEU A 292 7.37 -0.68 18.54
C LEU A 292 6.50 0.49 19.01
N ASP A 293 7.08 1.37 19.82
CA ASP A 293 6.48 2.67 20.17
C ASP A 293 6.41 3.54 18.92
N ALA A 294 5.22 4.06 18.58
CA ALA A 294 5.00 4.81 17.36
C ALA A 294 5.74 6.16 17.29
N ARG A 295 6.23 6.66 18.43
CA ARG A 295 6.97 7.93 18.52
C ARG A 295 8.46 7.70 18.54
N THR A 296 8.94 6.68 19.26
CA THR A 296 10.38 6.48 19.48
C THR A 296 10.96 5.30 18.71
N LEU A 297 10.12 4.49 18.05
CA LEU A 297 10.48 3.23 17.40
C LEU A 297 11.16 2.19 18.33
N MET A 298 11.04 2.39 19.64
CA MET A 298 11.64 1.48 20.61
C MET A 298 10.75 0.24 20.80
N PRO A 299 11.33 -0.97 20.95
CA PRO A 299 10.55 -2.18 21.14
C PRO A 299 9.72 -2.14 22.42
N LEU A 300 8.43 -2.43 22.28
CA LEU A 300 7.47 -2.55 23.38
C LEU A 300 7.25 -4.01 23.77
N ALA A 301 7.07 -4.89 22.79
CA ALA A 301 6.76 -6.31 23.03
C ALA A 301 7.03 -7.17 21.80
N GLU A 302 7.40 -8.43 22.03
CA GLU A 302 7.27 -9.51 21.03
C GLU A 302 5.87 -10.12 21.13
N LEU A 303 5.23 -10.38 20.00
CA LEU A 303 3.89 -10.96 19.95
C LEU A 303 3.95 -12.48 19.98
N ASP A 304 3.17 -13.08 20.90
CA ASP A 304 3.13 -14.52 21.13
C ASP A 304 1.85 -15.14 20.54
N TYR A 305 2.00 -15.77 19.38
CA TYR A 305 0.91 -16.40 18.64
C TYR A 305 0.79 -17.89 19.00
N PRO A 306 -0.44 -18.45 18.96
CA PRO A 306 -0.64 -19.88 19.11
C PRO A 306 -0.06 -20.73 17.96
N TRP A 307 0.30 -20.11 16.83
CA TRP A 307 0.99 -20.72 15.67
C TRP A 307 1.88 -19.68 14.99
N PRO A 308 2.88 -20.08 14.18
CA PRO A 308 3.73 -19.13 13.46
C PRO A 308 2.89 -18.15 12.61
N PRO A 309 3.06 -16.83 12.75
CA PRO A 309 2.20 -15.84 12.09
C PRO A 309 2.59 -15.55 10.63
N GLY A 310 3.66 -16.16 10.12
CA GLY A 310 4.25 -15.87 8.81
C GLY A 310 5.16 -14.63 8.85
N VAL A 311 5.40 -14.04 7.67
CA VAL A 311 6.28 -12.87 7.49
C VAL A 311 5.56 -11.61 7.01
N THR A 312 4.23 -11.63 7.02
CA THR A 312 3.42 -10.49 6.58
C THR A 312 2.37 -10.19 7.62
N ALA A 313 2.27 -8.93 7.99
CA ALA A 313 1.19 -8.41 8.81
C ALA A 313 0.65 -7.13 8.20
N VAL A 314 -0.67 -6.93 8.22
CA VAL A 314 -1.29 -5.68 7.78
C VAL A 314 -1.93 -5.00 8.99
N PRO A 315 -1.25 -4.01 9.60
CA PRO A 315 -1.82 -3.22 10.69
C PRO A 315 -3.00 -2.40 10.19
N LEU A 316 -4.10 -2.39 10.96
CA LEU A 316 -5.37 -1.78 10.52
C LEU A 316 -5.62 -0.38 11.12
N GLY A 317 -4.79 0.08 12.06
CA GLY A 317 -4.93 1.37 12.73
C GLY A 317 -6.03 1.46 13.79
N ASP A 318 -6.73 0.35 14.08
CA ASP A 318 -7.85 0.27 15.03
C ASP A 318 -7.54 -0.60 16.27
N GLY A 319 -6.25 -0.85 16.52
CA GLY A 319 -5.76 -1.77 17.54
C GLY A 319 -5.64 -3.22 17.07
N THR A 320 -6.03 -3.52 15.83
CA THR A 320 -5.98 -4.85 15.24
C THR A 320 -5.07 -4.92 14.02
N TRP A 321 -4.74 -6.13 13.58
CA TRP A 321 -3.97 -6.37 12.37
C TRP A 321 -4.38 -7.71 11.72
N LEU A 322 -4.05 -7.86 10.44
CA LEU A 322 -4.26 -9.09 9.70
C LEU A 322 -2.95 -9.87 9.56
N THR A 323 -3.03 -11.20 9.60
CA THR A 323 -2.00 -12.11 9.08
C THR A 323 -2.64 -13.09 8.12
N ARG A 324 -1.83 -13.80 7.33
CA ARG A 324 -2.30 -14.87 6.45
C ARG A 324 -1.63 -16.20 6.79
N ASP A 325 -2.29 -17.26 6.39
CA ASP A 325 -1.77 -18.63 6.38
C ASP A 325 -2.42 -19.33 5.19
N ASP A 326 -1.62 -19.58 4.15
CA ASP A 326 -2.08 -19.86 2.80
C ASP A 326 -3.20 -18.87 2.39
N ASP A 327 -4.38 -19.41 2.08
CA ASP A 327 -5.58 -18.68 1.68
C ASP A 327 -6.48 -18.27 2.85
N THR A 328 -6.01 -18.37 4.09
CA THR A 328 -6.78 -17.96 5.28
C THR A 328 -6.25 -16.65 5.82
N VAL A 329 -7.12 -15.65 5.92
CA VAL A 329 -6.82 -14.39 6.60
C VAL A 329 -7.29 -14.47 8.05
N ARG A 330 -6.48 -13.98 8.97
CA ARG A 330 -6.74 -13.97 10.40
C ARG A 330 -6.60 -12.55 10.94
N ARG A 331 -7.58 -12.11 11.73
CA ARG A 331 -7.56 -10.83 12.42
C ARG A 331 -7.23 -11.02 13.89
N TRP A 332 -6.32 -10.20 14.38
CA TRP A 332 -5.70 -10.34 15.69
C TRP A 332 -5.76 -9.04 16.48
N ALA A 333 -5.70 -9.17 17.80
CA ALA A 333 -5.34 -8.09 18.71
C ALA A 333 -4.43 -8.61 19.82
N THR A 334 -3.77 -7.71 20.54
CA THR A 334 -3.16 -8.02 21.84
C THR A 334 -4.26 -8.45 22.83
N ALA A 335 -4.01 -9.49 23.64
CA ALA A 335 -4.98 -10.05 24.57
C ALA A 335 -5.28 -9.15 25.78
#